data_AF-A0A1P8KNC6-F1
#
_entry.id   AF-A0A1P8KNC6-F1
#
_cell.length_a   1.000
_cell.length_b   1.000
_cell.length_c   1.000
_cell.angle_alpha   90.00
_cell.angle_beta   90.00
_cell.angle_gamma   90.00
#
_symmetry.space_group_name_H-M   'P 1'
#
loop_
_entity.id
_entity.type
_entity.pdbx_description
1 polymer ?
#
loop_
_entity_poly.entity_id
_entity_poly.type
_entity_poly.pdbx_seq_one_letter_code
_entity_poly.pdbx_strand_id
1 'polypeptide(L)'
;MNSRNLFIFTLLIIIATYLFIFGQDKTIELIKNEYLFVLALIPITLLLLYFKIKLKGKELIDFNKNSAISLKSTIMFFLIFQVIDYISEDGFIGMISLWFLYWVMGLIAYLLMETINYYKNYKARSI
;
A
#
# COMPACT_ATOMS: atom_id res chain seq x y z
N MET A 1 -12.08 16.11 -3.49
CA MET A 1 -11.46 15.60 -2.24
C MET A 1 -9.96 15.41 -2.47
N ASN A 2 -9.11 15.72 -1.49
CA ASN A 2 -7.67 15.46 -1.58
C ASN A 2 -7.42 13.93 -1.58
N SER A 3 -6.54 13.42 -2.46
CA SER A 3 -6.22 11.98 -2.56
C SER A 3 -5.76 11.37 -1.25
N ARG A 4 -5.11 12.17 -0.37
CA ARG A 4 -4.75 11.75 0.99
C ARG A 4 -5.98 11.39 1.83
N ASN A 5 -7.05 12.17 1.70
CA ASN A 5 -8.29 11.96 2.44
C ASN A 5 -9.01 10.70 1.94
N LEU A 6 -8.91 10.40 0.64
CA LEU A 6 -9.48 9.17 0.07
C LEU A 6 -8.79 7.92 0.64
N PHE A 7 -7.46 7.92 0.77
CA PHE A 7 -6.72 6.77 1.31
C PHE A 7 -7.00 6.51 2.80
N ILE A 8 -7.17 7.57 3.60
CA ILE A 8 -7.58 7.43 5.00
C ILE A 8 -9.04 6.95 5.08
N PHE A 9 -9.89 7.43 4.19
CA PHE A 9 -11.30 7.04 4.15
C PHE A 9 -11.48 5.56 3.78
N THR A 10 -10.66 5.01 2.88
CA THR A 10 -10.71 3.57 2.57
C THR A 10 -10.35 2.72 3.79
N LEU A 11 -9.36 3.14 4.61
CA LEU A 11 -9.06 2.44 5.86
C LEU A 11 -10.27 2.44 6.80
N LEU A 12 -10.92 3.60 6.99
CA LEU A 12 -12.11 3.70 7.85
C LEU A 12 -13.24 2.80 7.35
N ILE A 13 -13.46 2.72 6.04
CA ILE A 13 -14.46 1.82 5.45
C ILE A 13 -14.11 0.35 5.72
N ILE A 14 -12.84 -0.04 5.56
CA ILE A 14 -12.39 -1.41 5.83
C ILE A 14 -12.67 -1.76 7.29
N ILE A 15 -12.27 -0.91 8.24
CA ILE A 15 -12.49 -1.13 9.67
C ILE A 15 -13.99 -1.17 10.00
N ALA A 16 -14.79 -0.25 9.47
CA ALA A 16 -16.24 -0.23 9.70
C ALA A 16 -16.92 -1.49 9.14
N THR A 17 -16.50 -1.93 7.95
CA THR A 17 -16.99 -3.17 7.33
C THR A 17 -16.60 -4.39 8.17
N TYR A 18 -15.38 -4.42 8.69
CA TYR A 18 -14.92 -5.54 9.51
C TYR A 18 -15.70 -5.64 10.82
N LEU A 19 -15.90 -4.50 11.50
CA LEU A 19 -16.69 -4.45 12.71
C LEU A 19 -18.15 -4.88 12.47
N PHE A 20 -18.72 -4.51 11.32
CA PHE A 20 -20.09 -4.88 10.94
C PHE A 20 -20.23 -6.37 10.57
N ILE A 21 -19.30 -6.93 9.80
CA ILE A 21 -19.38 -8.30 9.27
C ILE A 21 -18.82 -9.33 10.25
N PHE A 22 -17.65 -9.08 10.82
CA PHE A 22 -16.91 -10.05 11.64
C PHE A 22 -17.01 -9.81 13.15
N GLY A 23 -17.44 -8.62 13.57
CA GLY A 23 -17.43 -8.21 14.97
C GLY A 23 -16.04 -7.83 15.48
N GLN A 24 -15.98 -7.38 16.73
CA GLN A 24 -14.78 -6.76 17.32
C GLN A 24 -13.59 -7.73 17.42
N ASP A 25 -13.79 -8.92 17.98
CA ASP A 25 -12.68 -9.84 18.28
C ASP A 25 -11.99 -10.30 17.00
N LYS A 26 -12.77 -10.71 15.99
CA LYS A 26 -12.23 -11.15 14.71
C LYS A 26 -11.61 -10.01 13.92
N THR A 27 -12.16 -8.80 14.00
CA THR A 27 -11.53 -7.60 13.40
C THR A 27 -10.12 -7.38 13.95
N ILE A 28 -9.95 -7.48 15.27
CA ILE A 28 -8.64 -7.31 15.91
C ILE A 28 -7.70 -8.44 15.50
N GLU A 29 -8.18 -9.67 15.43
CA GLU A 29 -7.40 -10.82 14.96
C GLU A 29 -6.89 -10.62 13.52
N LEU A 30 -7.77 -10.25 12.59
CA LEU A 30 -7.42 -10.00 11.18
C LEU A 30 -6.33 -8.92 11.05
N ILE A 31 -6.45 -7.81 11.79
CA ILE A 31 -5.44 -6.74 11.78
C ILE A 31 -4.12 -7.24 12.37
N LYS A 32 -4.18 -8.01 13.46
CA LYS A 32 -2.99 -8.56 14.12
C LYS A 32 -2.26 -9.58 13.26
N ASN A 33 -2.96 -10.37 12.46
CA ASN A 33 -2.33 -11.36 11.59
C ASN A 33 -1.38 -10.70 10.58
N GLU A 34 -1.67 -9.46 10.17
CA GLU A 34 -0.83 -8.70 9.24
C GLU A 34 0.29 -7.89 9.89
N TYR A 35 0.60 -8.13 11.18
CA TYR A 35 1.57 -7.34 11.94
C TYR A 35 2.96 -7.28 11.28
N LEU A 36 3.41 -8.35 10.62
CA LEU A 36 4.71 -8.37 9.95
C LEU A 36 4.78 -7.37 8.78
N PHE A 37 3.71 -7.24 8.00
CA PHE A 37 3.62 -6.26 6.92
C PHE A 37 3.55 -4.84 7.48
N VAL A 38 2.81 -4.64 8.56
CA VAL A 38 2.78 -3.34 9.26
C VAL A 38 4.17 -2.98 9.80
N LEU A 39 4.89 -3.93 10.39
CA LEU A 39 6.27 -3.73 10.86
C LEU A 39 7.23 -3.42 9.72
N ALA A 40 7.05 -4.00 8.53
CA ALA A 40 7.88 -3.73 7.35
C ALA A 40 7.83 -2.26 6.89
N LEU A 41 6.78 -1.51 7.24
CA LEU A 41 6.69 -0.08 6.96
C LEU A 41 7.80 0.72 7.66
N ILE A 42 8.24 0.27 8.84
CA ILE A 42 9.27 0.94 9.65
C ILE A 42 10.61 1.01 8.89
N PRO A 43 11.26 -0.11 8.52
CA PRO A 43 12.55 -0.06 7.82
C PRO A 43 12.45 0.64 6.46
N ILE A 44 11.35 0.48 5.71
CA ILE A 44 11.17 1.16 4.42
C ILE A 44 11.10 2.68 4.64
N THR A 45 10.35 3.13 5.65
CA THR A 45 10.24 4.57 5.97
C THR A 45 11.59 5.13 6.44
N LEU A 46 12.32 4.41 7.27
CA LEU A 46 13.67 4.83 7.72
C LEU A 46 14.63 4.96 6.53
N LEU A 47 14.59 4.02 5.58
CA LEU A 47 15.41 4.07 4.37
C LEU A 47 15.03 5.26 3.47
N LEU A 48 13.73 5.54 3.32
CA LEU A 48 13.25 6.71 2.59
C LEU A 48 13.73 8.01 3.24
N LEU A 49 13.63 8.12 4.57
CA LEU A 49 14.10 9.28 5.33
C LEU A 49 15.60 9.48 5.18
N TYR A 50 16.39 8.40 5.23
CA TYR A 50 17.83 8.45 4.98
C TYR A 50 18.15 9.11 3.63
N PHE A 51 17.53 8.66 2.53
CA PHE A 51 17.78 9.24 1.21
C PHE A 51 17.27 10.68 1.10
N LYS A 52 16.09 10.99 1.69
CA LYS A 52 15.56 12.36 1.74
C LYS A 52 16.52 13.33 2.43
N ILE A 53 17.14 12.93 3.54
CA ILE A 53 18.12 13.74 4.25
C ILE A 53 19.37 13.96 3.40
N LYS A 54 19.90 12.91 2.75
CA LYS A 54 21.10 13.00 1.89
C LYS A 54 20.90 13.83 0.62
N LEU A 55 19.68 13.92 0.13
CA LEU A 55 19.31 14.67 -1.08
C LEU A 55 18.72 16.05 -0.79
N LYS A 56 18.67 16.46 0.48
CA LYS A 56 18.13 17.78 0.87
C LYS A 56 18.88 18.90 0.16
N GLY A 57 18.14 19.77 -0.52
CA GLY A 57 18.69 20.90 -1.28
C GLY A 57 19.21 20.56 -2.68
N LYS A 58 19.09 19.30 -3.14
CA LYS A 58 19.36 18.91 -4.53
C LYS A 58 18.06 18.91 -5.33
N GLU A 59 18.13 19.26 -6.61
CA GLU A 59 17.02 19.05 -7.53
C GLU A 59 16.72 17.54 -7.67
N LEU A 60 15.44 17.18 -7.77
CA LEU A 60 15.03 15.77 -7.88
C LEU A 60 14.48 15.50 -9.27
N ILE A 61 14.90 14.38 -9.88
CA ILE A 61 14.34 13.86 -11.12
C ILE A 61 13.30 12.81 -10.73
N ASP A 62 12.08 12.93 -11.26
CA ASP A 62 11.07 11.89 -11.10
C ASP A 62 11.28 10.78 -12.13
N PHE A 63 11.89 9.68 -11.70
CA PHE A 63 12.13 8.51 -12.53
C PHE A 63 10.86 7.67 -12.77
N ASN A 64 9.75 7.97 -12.07
CA ASN A 64 8.47 7.27 -12.20
C ASN A 64 7.50 7.98 -13.15
N LYS A 65 7.89 9.10 -13.77
CA LYS A 65 7.02 9.95 -14.62
C LYS A 65 6.34 9.22 -15.80
N ASN A 66 6.89 8.09 -16.25
CA ASN A 66 6.35 7.28 -17.35
C ASN A 66 5.66 5.99 -16.89
N SER A 67 5.53 5.71 -15.59
CA SER A 67 4.89 4.49 -15.09
C SER A 67 3.36 4.59 -15.05
N ALA A 68 2.74 5.31 -15.99
CA ALA A 68 1.29 5.49 -16.04
C ALA A 68 0.62 4.15 -16.39
N ILE A 69 0.34 3.35 -15.36
CA ILE A 69 -0.49 2.16 -15.49
C ILE A 69 -1.87 2.64 -15.97
N SER A 70 -2.31 2.12 -17.10
CA SER A 70 -3.60 2.53 -17.65
C SER A 70 -4.75 2.17 -16.70
N LEU A 71 -5.78 3.00 -16.65
CA LEU A 71 -6.99 2.70 -15.88
C LEU A 71 -7.59 1.35 -16.30
N LYS A 72 -7.55 1.03 -17.60
CA LYS A 72 -7.99 -0.24 -18.17
C LYS A 72 -7.24 -1.43 -17.56
N SER A 73 -5.90 -1.36 -17.52
CA SER A 73 -5.07 -2.41 -16.93
C SER A 73 -5.33 -2.57 -15.43
N THR A 74 -5.54 -1.46 -14.72
CA THR A 74 -5.85 -1.45 -13.28
C THR A 74 -7.19 -2.12 -12.99
N ILE A 75 -8.24 -1.79 -13.76
CA ILE A 75 -9.57 -2.41 -13.63
C ILE A 75 -9.49 -3.90 -13.96
N MET A 76 -8.79 -4.27 -15.02
CA MET A 76 -8.65 -5.69 -15.40
C MET A 76 -7.92 -6.50 -14.33
N PHE A 77 -6.82 -5.96 -13.80
CA PHE A 77 -6.11 -6.58 -12.68
C PHE A 77 -7.01 -6.73 -11.46
N PHE A 78 -7.74 -5.68 -11.09
CA PHE A 78 -8.67 -5.71 -9.95
C PHE A 78 -9.74 -6.80 -10.12
N LEU A 79 -10.40 -6.88 -11.27
CA LEU A 79 -11.45 -7.89 -11.52
C LEU A 79 -10.91 -9.32 -11.43
N ILE A 80 -9.71 -9.58 -11.97
CA ILE A 80 -9.09 -10.91 -11.88
C ILE A 80 -8.80 -11.28 -10.43
N PHE A 81 -8.22 -10.35 -9.66
CA PHE A 81 -7.91 -10.59 -8.25
C PHE A 81 -9.17 -10.85 -7.43
N GLN A 82 -10.27 -10.11 -7.66
CA GLN A 82 -11.54 -10.37 -6.96
C GLN A 82 -12.07 -11.80 -7.21
N VAL A 83 -11.94 -12.32 -8.43
CA VAL A 83 -12.36 -13.69 -8.75
C VAL A 83 -11.46 -14.73 -8.06
N ILE A 84 -10.15 -14.51 -8.08
CA ILE A 84 -9.19 -15.43 -7.45
C ILE A 84 -9.42 -15.49 -5.93
N ASP A 85 -9.58 -14.34 -5.29
CA ASP A 85 -9.80 -14.24 -3.85
C ASP A 85 -11.12 -14.91 -3.45
N TYR A 86 -12.20 -14.68 -4.20
CA TYR A 86 -13.47 -15.33 -3.94
C TYR A 86 -13.36 -16.86 -3.95
N ILE A 87 -12.60 -17.42 -4.88
CA ILE A 87 -12.43 -18.88 -4.99
C ILE A 87 -11.51 -19.43 -3.89
N SER A 88 -10.49 -18.66 -3.52
CA SER A 88 -9.41 -19.11 -2.64
C SER A 88 -9.70 -18.89 -1.15
N GLU A 89 -10.58 -17.92 -0.83
CA GLU A 89 -10.85 -17.46 0.54
C GLU A 89 -12.32 -17.66 0.92
N ASP A 90 -12.88 -18.85 0.66
CA ASP A 90 -14.22 -19.24 1.11
C ASP A 90 -15.34 -18.23 0.76
N GLY A 91 -15.25 -17.64 -0.43
CA GLY A 91 -16.24 -16.71 -0.97
C GLY A 91 -16.07 -15.26 -0.50
N PHE A 92 -17.20 -14.54 -0.38
CA PHE A 92 -17.17 -13.10 -0.08
C PHE A 92 -16.56 -12.78 1.28
N ILE A 93 -16.77 -13.64 2.28
CA ILE A 93 -16.35 -13.37 3.65
C ILE A 93 -14.82 -13.39 3.75
N GLY A 94 -14.15 -14.43 3.24
CA GLY A 94 -12.68 -14.44 3.28
C GLY A 94 -12.08 -13.44 2.28
N MET A 95 -12.69 -13.19 1.12
CA MET A 95 -12.26 -12.10 0.23
C MET A 95 -12.24 -10.73 0.94
N ILE A 96 -13.28 -10.42 1.73
CA ILE A 96 -13.32 -9.18 2.52
C ILE A 96 -12.22 -9.20 3.59
N SER A 97 -11.92 -10.35 4.20
CA SER A 97 -10.90 -10.48 5.23
C SER A 97 -9.47 -10.13 4.77
N LEU A 98 -9.21 -10.15 3.45
CA LEU A 98 -7.93 -9.75 2.85
C LEU A 98 -7.78 -8.24 2.64
N TRP A 99 -8.86 -7.44 2.74
CA TRP A 99 -8.81 -6.01 2.40
C TRP A 99 -7.80 -5.22 3.22
N PHE A 100 -7.63 -5.52 4.51
CA PHE A 100 -6.63 -4.86 5.33
C PHE A 100 -5.20 -5.17 4.86
N LEU A 101 -4.90 -6.43 4.54
CA LEU A 101 -3.62 -6.83 3.96
C LEU A 101 -3.35 -6.05 2.67
N TYR A 102 -4.31 -5.99 1.75
CA TYR A 102 -4.15 -5.24 0.49
C TYR A 102 -3.94 -3.74 0.72
N TRP A 103 -4.60 -3.16 1.71
CA TRP A 103 -4.39 -1.77 2.08
C TRP A 103 -2.96 -1.52 2.57
N VAL A 104 -2.42 -2.40 3.43
CA VAL A 104 -1.02 -2.33 3.90
C VAL A 104 -0.03 -2.55 2.75
N MET A 105 -0.29 -3.53 1.88
CA MET A 105 0.55 -3.79 0.70
C MET A 105 0.59 -2.61 -0.27
N GLY A 106 -0.53 -1.90 -0.45
CA GLY A 106 -0.57 -0.66 -1.22
C GLY A 106 0.33 0.42 -0.62
N LEU A 107 0.35 0.55 0.71
CA LEU A 107 1.23 1.48 1.41
C LEU A 107 2.71 1.09 1.27
N ILE A 108 3.04 -0.20 1.40
CA ILE A 108 4.38 -0.74 1.18
C ILE A 108 4.85 -0.43 -0.25
N ALA A 109 4.03 -0.75 -1.26
CA ALA A 109 4.37 -0.51 -2.67
C ALA A 109 4.61 0.98 -2.94
N TYR A 110 3.77 1.86 -2.40
CA TYR A 110 3.95 3.31 -2.50
C TYR A 110 5.27 3.77 -1.88
N LEU A 111 5.56 3.35 -0.65
CA LEU A 111 6.80 3.72 0.04
C LEU A 111 8.04 3.17 -0.68
N LEU A 112 7.99 1.95 -1.22
CA LEU A 112 9.08 1.37 -2.01
C LEU A 112 9.31 2.14 -3.30
N MET A 113 8.27 2.49 -4.05
CA MET A 113 8.40 3.29 -5.27
C MET A 113 9.05 4.65 -5.00
N GLU A 114 8.63 5.34 -3.94
CA GLU A 114 9.27 6.58 -3.48
C GLU A 114 10.73 6.32 -3.10
N THR A 115 11.00 5.29 -2.30
CA THR A 115 12.35 4.97 -1.84
C THR A 115 13.29 4.67 -3.01
N ILE A 116 12.83 3.91 -4.00
CA ILE A 116 13.59 3.62 -5.22
C ILE A 116 13.84 4.89 -6.03
N ASN A 117 12.85 5.78 -6.15
CA ASN A 117 13.02 7.06 -6.85
C ASN A 117 14.09 7.93 -6.16
N TYR A 118 14.06 8.02 -4.83
CA TYR A 118 15.08 8.73 -4.06
C TYR A 118 16.44 8.04 -4.14
N TYR A 119 16.50 6.71 -4.11
CA TYR A 119 17.74 5.96 -4.30
C TYR A 119 18.38 6.22 -5.67
N LYS A 120 17.58 6.24 -6.75
CA LYS A 120 18.06 6.59 -8.10
C LYS A 120 18.63 8.01 -8.14
N ASN A 121 17.95 8.97 -7.51
CA ASN A 121 18.47 10.34 -7.38
C ASN A 121 19.77 10.40 -6.56
N TYR A 122 19.88 9.60 -5.51
CA TYR A 122 21.09 9.50 -4.70
C TYR A 122 22.25 9.01 -5.56
N LYS A 123 22.06 7.89 -6.28
CA LYS A 123 23.08 7.32 -7.17
C LYS A 123 23.50 8.26 -8.30
N ALA A 124 22.55 8.99 -8.90
CA ALA A 124 22.84 9.93 -9.99
C ALA A 124 23.61 11.19 -9.54
N ARG A 125 23.66 11.49 -8.23
CA ARG A 125 24.21 12.74 -7.68
C ARG A 125 25.20 12.52 -6.53
N SER A 126 25.62 11.27 -6.30
CA SER A 126 26.64 10.88 -5.32
C SER A 126 27.96 10.47 -5.98
N ILE A 127 28.20 10.95 -7.20
CA ILE A 127 29.52 11.04 -7.86
C ILE A 127 29.88 12.52 -7.89
#